data_AF-A0A5C6UGF5-F1
#
_entry.id   AF-A0A5C6UGF5-F1
#
_cell.length_a   1.000
_cell.length_b   1.000
_cell.length_c   1.000
_cell.angle_alpha   90.00
_cell.angle_beta   90.00
_cell.angle_gamma   90.00
#
_symmetry.space_group_name_H-M   'P 1'
#
loop_
_entity.id
_entity.type
_entity.pdbx_description
1 polymer ?
#
loop_
_entity_poly.entity_id
_entity_poly.type
_entity_poly.pdbx_seq_one_letter_code
_entity_poly.pdbx_strand_id
1 'polypeptide(L)'
;MRLAAQPFTDHPGFSVFRYLGDIPLISDAEVEGARRIEERGKRAAKMGKRQAFVVGERVRVTEGAAAGLFGEVVQGGDGKFVLVAFAGINLKIEAWLLGTNAVQDTPIAA
;
A
#
# COMPACT_ATOMS: atom_id res chain seq x y z
N MET A 1 6.55 -35.91 9.57
CA MET A 1 6.16 -35.38 8.23
C MET A 1 7.43 -35.02 7.45
N ARG A 2 7.71 -35.68 6.31
CA ARG A 2 8.98 -35.57 5.57
C ARG A 2 8.75 -34.79 4.27
N LEU A 3 8.85 -33.46 4.34
CA LEU A 3 8.54 -32.54 3.22
C LEU A 3 9.42 -32.78 1.97
N ALA A 4 10.66 -33.26 2.15
CA ALA A 4 11.59 -33.52 1.05
C ALA A 4 11.19 -34.69 0.12
N ALA A 5 10.17 -35.47 0.46
CA ALA A 5 9.71 -36.61 -0.33
C ALA A 5 8.39 -36.33 -1.09
N GLN A 6 7.86 -35.10 -1.01
CA GLN A 6 6.67 -34.73 -1.77
C GLN A 6 7.02 -34.46 -3.25
N PRO A 7 6.08 -34.75 -4.19
CA PRO A 7 6.27 -34.45 -5.61
C PRO A 7 6.54 -32.96 -5.82
N PHE A 8 7.28 -32.63 -6.87
CA PHE A 8 7.55 -31.25 -7.25
C PHE A 8 6.24 -30.45 -7.34
N THR A 9 6.20 -29.33 -6.62
CA THR A 9 5.10 -28.36 -6.65
C THR A 9 5.55 -27.12 -7.41
N ASP A 10 4.61 -26.29 -7.87
CA ASP A 10 4.92 -25.01 -8.55
C ASP A 10 5.58 -23.98 -7.61
N HIS A 11 5.80 -24.32 -6.33
CA HIS A 11 6.43 -23.46 -5.35
C HIS A 11 7.93 -23.75 -5.23
N PRO A 12 8.78 -22.71 -5.04
CA PRO A 12 10.20 -22.91 -4.84
C PRO A 12 10.46 -23.76 -3.60
N GLY A 13 11.46 -24.63 -3.69
CA GLY A 13 11.88 -25.47 -2.56
C GLY A 13 12.37 -24.62 -1.38
N PHE A 14 12.04 -25.05 -0.17
CA PHE A 14 12.51 -24.44 1.06
C PHE A 14 12.92 -25.50 2.08
N SER A 15 13.79 -25.12 3.02
CA SER A 15 14.19 -25.94 4.16
C SER A 15 13.59 -25.40 5.45
N VAL A 16 13.11 -26.28 6.33
CA VAL A 16 12.61 -25.90 7.66
C VAL A 16 13.73 -26.04 8.68
N PHE A 17 14.04 -24.97 9.40
CA PHE A 17 14.96 -25.01 10.54
C PHE A 17 14.36 -25.84 11.68
N ARG A 18 15.16 -26.73 12.27
CA ARG A 18 14.79 -27.55 13.41
C ARG A 18 15.79 -27.36 14.53
N TYR A 19 15.30 -27.28 15.75
CA TYR A 19 16.13 -27.24 16.96
C TYR A 19 15.89 -28.51 17.76
N LEU A 20 16.94 -29.31 17.97
CA LEU A 20 16.87 -30.62 18.64
C LEU A 20 15.82 -31.58 18.05
N GLY A 21 15.58 -31.51 16.74
CA GLY A 21 14.60 -32.35 16.02
C GLY A 21 13.20 -31.74 15.91
N ASP A 22 12.89 -30.76 16.76
CA ASP A 22 11.57 -30.11 16.83
C ASP A 22 11.50 -28.79 16.06
N ILE A 23 10.27 -28.33 15.83
CA ILE A 23 9.98 -27.01 15.24
C ILE A 23 9.89 -26.01 16.40
N PRO A 24 10.69 -24.93 16.40
CA PRO A 24 10.63 -23.94 17.46
C PRO A 24 9.29 -23.21 17.44
N LEU A 25 8.72 -23.01 18.63
CA LEU A 25 7.59 -22.11 18.83
C LEU A 25 8.13 -20.69 19.05
N ILE A 26 7.71 -19.76 18.20
CA ILE A 26 8.13 -18.35 18.27
C ILE A 26 6.91 -17.53 18.68
N SER A 27 7.07 -16.67 19.67
CA SER A 27 6.00 -15.78 20.12
C SER A 27 5.79 -14.63 19.14
N ASP A 28 4.58 -14.08 19.09
CA ASP A 28 4.29 -12.89 18.27
C ASP A 28 5.18 -11.69 18.65
N ALA A 29 5.56 -11.59 19.92
CA ALA A 29 6.42 -10.51 20.42
C ALA A 29 7.83 -10.55 19.79
N GLU A 30 8.37 -11.75 19.51
CA GLU A 30 9.71 -11.91 18.93
C GLU A 30 9.75 -11.51 17.45
N VAL A 31 8.64 -11.66 16.72
CA VAL A 31 8.53 -11.28 15.30
C VAL A 31 8.08 -9.83 15.09
N GLU A 32 7.64 -9.15 16.15
CA GLU A 32 7.13 -7.79 16.08
C GLU A 32 8.15 -6.79 15.50
N GLY A 33 9.43 -6.96 15.83
CA GLY A 33 10.51 -6.15 15.25
C GLY A 33 10.63 -6.32 13.73
N ALA A 34 10.55 -7.57 13.24
CA ALA A 34 10.56 -7.87 11.81
C ALA A 34 9.34 -7.27 11.11
N ARG A 35 8.15 -7.40 11.69
CA ARG A 35 6.91 -6.80 11.15
C ARG A 35 7.03 -5.28 10.98
N ARG A 36 7.60 -4.57 11.96
CA ARG A 36 7.82 -3.12 11.85
C ARG A 36 8.76 -2.75 10.71
N ILE A 37 9.81 -3.54 10.48
CA ILE A 37 10.74 -3.33 9.37
C ILE A 37 10.04 -3.56 8.03
N GLU A 38 9.25 -4.62 7.92
CA GLU A 38 8.44 -4.90 6.73
C GLU A 38 7.46 -3.75 6.44
N GLU A 39 6.74 -3.28 7.45
CA GLU A 39 5.81 -2.15 7.33
C GLU A 39 6.52 -0.87 6.90
N ARG A 40 7.71 -0.59 7.46
CA ARG A 40 8.54 0.53 7.00
C ARG A 40 8.93 0.38 5.54
N GLY A 41 9.30 -0.83 5.10
CA GLY A 41 9.62 -1.14 3.71
C GLY A 41 8.44 -0.92 2.78
N LYS A 42 7.24 -1.41 3.14
CA LYS A 42 6.01 -1.20 2.38
C LYS A 42 5.68 0.28 2.23
N ARG A 43 5.78 1.06 3.32
CA ARG A 43 5.58 2.51 3.28
C ARG A 43 6.61 3.20 2.39
N ALA A 44 7.89 2.88 2.53
CA ALA A 44 8.94 3.46 1.69
C ALA A 44 8.71 3.15 0.20
N ALA A 45 8.33 1.91 -0.13
CA ALA A 45 7.98 1.53 -1.49
C ALA A 45 6.77 2.31 -2.03
N LYS A 46 5.74 2.55 -1.20
CA LYS A 46 4.57 3.35 -1.58
C LYS A 46 4.93 4.83 -1.77
N MET A 47 5.70 5.41 -0.85
CA MET A 47 6.20 6.79 -0.95
C MET A 47 7.08 7.03 -2.18
N GLY A 48 7.78 5.99 -2.64
CA GLY A 48 8.60 6.04 -3.85
C GLY A 48 7.79 6.04 -5.15
N LYS A 49 6.51 5.66 -5.12
CA LYS A 49 5.64 5.69 -6.31
C LYS A 49 5.28 7.13 -6.64
N ARG A 50 5.75 7.60 -7.80
CA ARG A 50 5.28 8.86 -8.38
C ARG A 50 3.97 8.62 -9.09
N GLN A 51 2.98 9.45 -8.81
CA GLN A 51 1.69 9.42 -9.47
C GLN A 51 1.41 10.81 -10.04
N ALA A 52 1.18 10.86 -11.35
CA ALA A 52 0.74 12.07 -12.01
C ALA A 52 -0.79 12.13 -11.94
N PHE A 53 -1.31 13.33 -11.69
CA PHE A 53 -2.74 13.62 -11.69
C PHE A 53 -2.99 14.78 -12.65
N VAL A 54 -4.15 14.78 -13.28
CA VAL A 54 -4.54 15.83 -14.22
C VAL A 54 -5.22 16.97 -13.46
N VAL A 55 -4.98 18.21 -13.87
CA VAL A 55 -5.72 19.36 -13.32
C VAL A 55 -7.21 19.20 -13.62
N GLY A 56 -8.06 19.42 -12.62
CA GLY A 56 -9.49 19.15 -12.66
C GLY A 56 -9.90 17.75 -12.22
N GLU A 57 -8.93 16.85 -11.96
CA GLU A 57 -9.24 15.50 -11.51
C GLU A 57 -9.74 15.50 -10.05
N ARG A 58 -10.83 14.76 -9.80
CA ARG A 58 -11.36 14.57 -8.46
C ARG A 58 -10.63 13.45 -7.74
N VAL A 59 -10.00 13.78 -6.63
CA VAL A 59 -9.15 12.86 -5.86
C VAL A 59 -9.66 12.70 -4.44
N ARG A 60 -9.35 11.56 -3.82
CA ARG A 60 -9.62 11.29 -2.41
C ARG A 60 -8.31 11.04 -1.68
N VAL A 61 -8.16 11.64 -0.50
CA VAL A 61 -7.04 11.30 0.38
C VAL A 61 -7.34 9.96 1.05
N THR A 62 -6.48 8.96 0.84
CA THR A 62 -6.67 7.61 1.37
C THR A 62 -6.05 7.42 2.75
N GLU A 63 -5.01 8.19 3.09
CA GLU A 63 -4.22 8.01 4.31
C GLU A 63 -3.78 9.36 4.92
N GLY A 64 -3.39 9.34 6.20
CA GLY A 64 -2.92 10.52 6.94
C GLY A 64 -4.05 11.33 7.60
N ALA A 65 -3.70 12.50 8.14
CA ALA A 65 -4.64 13.34 8.90
C ALA A 65 -5.82 13.87 8.06
N ALA A 66 -5.63 13.97 6.74
CA ALA A 66 -6.64 14.40 5.79
C ALA A 66 -7.40 13.21 5.15
N ALA A 67 -7.21 11.98 5.63
CA ALA A 67 -7.85 10.79 5.05
C ALA A 67 -9.38 10.91 5.04
N GLY A 68 -9.99 10.50 3.93
CA GLY A 68 -11.43 10.60 3.71
C GLY A 68 -11.86 11.92 3.05
N LEU A 69 -11.01 12.95 2.99
CA LEU A 69 -11.33 14.18 2.28
C LEU A 69 -11.31 13.98 0.76
N PHE A 70 -12.23 14.68 0.10
CA PHE A 70 -12.34 14.73 -1.36
C PHE A 70 -12.04 16.14 -1.84
N GLY A 71 -11.29 16.23 -2.92
CA GLY A 71 -10.93 17.51 -3.51
C GLY A 71 -10.68 17.42 -5.01
N GLU A 72 -10.37 18.55 -5.59
CA GLU A 72 -10.06 18.68 -7.02
C GLU A 72 -8.62 19.13 -7.19
N VAL A 73 -7.89 18.53 -8.12
CA VAL A 73 -6.52 18.91 -8.43
C VAL A 73 -6.53 20.27 -9.12
N VAL A 74 -6.01 21.29 -8.45
CA VAL A 74 -5.94 22.66 -9.01
C VAL A 74 -4.66 22.86 -9.80
N GLN A 75 -3.59 22.15 -9.40
CA GLN A 75 -2.31 22.23 -10.08
C GLN A 75 -1.61 20.88 -9.99
N GLY A 76 -1.22 20.35 -11.14
CA GLY A 76 -0.32 19.20 -11.23
C GLY A 76 1.05 19.55 -10.64
N GLY A 77 1.72 18.56 -10.05
CA GLY A 77 3.08 18.74 -9.54
C GLY A 77 4.08 17.78 -10.17
N ASP A 78 5.22 17.61 -9.51
CA ASP A 78 6.37 16.79 -9.92
C ASP A 78 6.13 15.27 -9.84
N GLY A 79 4.87 14.85 -9.69
CA GLY A 79 4.46 13.48 -9.43
C GLY A 79 4.72 13.00 -8.00
N LYS A 80 5.40 13.79 -7.15
CA LYS A 80 5.56 13.51 -5.72
C LYS A 80 4.56 14.31 -4.90
N PHE A 81 4.25 15.53 -5.31
CA PHE A 81 3.24 16.37 -4.70
C PHE A 81 2.22 16.85 -5.72
N VAL A 82 1.01 17.14 -5.25
CA VAL A 82 -0.07 17.73 -6.02
C VAL A 82 -0.77 18.79 -5.17
N LEU A 83 -1.23 19.87 -5.79
CA LEU A 83 -2.04 20.87 -5.11
C LEU A 83 -3.52 20.56 -5.31
N VAL A 84 -4.24 20.34 -4.21
CA VAL A 84 -5.65 19.93 -4.23
C VAL A 84 -6.48 20.95 -3.46
N ALA A 85 -7.59 21.38 -4.05
CA ALA A 85 -8.60 22.20 -3.39
C ALA A 85 -9.58 21.32 -2.62
N PHE A 86 -9.70 21.57 -1.32
CA PHE A 86 -10.69 20.98 -0.43
C PHE A 86 -11.57 22.11 0.11
N ALA A 87 -12.85 22.14 -0.28
CA ALA A 87 -13.84 23.11 0.23
C ALA A 87 -13.33 24.57 0.24
N GLY A 88 -12.60 24.98 -0.81
CA GLY A 88 -12.07 26.35 -0.95
C GLY A 88 -10.67 26.59 -0.34
N ILE A 89 -10.05 25.58 0.28
CA ILE A 89 -8.67 25.64 0.79
C ILE A 89 -7.75 24.80 -0.08
N ASN A 90 -6.63 25.35 -0.51
CA ASN A 90 -5.63 24.63 -1.28
C ASN A 90 -4.59 23.98 -0.36
N LEU A 91 -4.45 22.66 -0.43
CA LEU A 91 -3.44 21.91 0.31
C LEU A 91 -2.49 21.19 -0.65
N LYS A 92 -1.20 21.28 -0.34
CA LYS A 92 -0.15 20.49 -1.00
C LYS A 92 -0.12 19.10 -0.36
N ILE A 93 -0.42 18.07 -1.14
CA ILE A 93 -0.52 16.69 -0.67
C ILE A 93 0.49 15.82 -1.44
N GLU A 94 1.09 14.85 -0.75
CA GLU A 94 1.93 13.84 -1.40
C GLU A 94 1.07 12.94 -2.28
N ALA A 95 1.47 12.76 -3.54
CA ALA A 95 0.71 12.06 -4.56
C ALA A 95 0.32 10.62 -4.15
N TRP A 96 1.19 9.93 -3.39
CA TRP A 96 0.94 8.56 -2.91
C TRP A 96 -0.15 8.45 -1.83
N LEU A 97 -0.57 9.57 -1.22
CA LEU A 97 -1.71 9.65 -0.30
C LEU A 97 -3.03 9.82 -1.03
N LEU A 98 -3.02 10.05 -2.35
CA LEU A 98 -4.21 10.27 -3.16
C LEU A 98 -4.60 8.96 -3.85
N GLY A 99 -5.88 8.62 -3.74
CA GLY A 99 -6.52 7.60 -4.56
C GLY A 99 -7.39 8.28 -5.62
N THR A 100 -7.37 7.74 -6.83
CA THR A 100 -8.31 8.12 -7.89
C THR A 100 -9.61 7.36 -7.64
N ASN A 101 -10.69 8.05 -7.30
CA ASN A 101 -12.02 7.44 -7.30
C ASN A 101 -12.59 7.49 -8.71
N ALA A 102 -12.08 6.63 -9.58
CA ALA A 102 -12.81 6.21 -10.77
C ALA A 102 -13.42 4.84 -10.51
N VAL A 103 -14.33 4.75 -9.54
CA VAL A 103 -15.45 3.81 -9.68
C VAL A 103 -16.42 4.53 -10.58
N GLN A 104 -16.28 4.35 -11.89
CA GLN A 104 -17.42 4.59 -12.77
C GLN A 104 -18.43 3.50 -12.41
N ASP A 105 -19.39 3.85 -11.55
CA ASP A 105 -20.65 3.09 -11.46
C ASP A 105 -21.26 3.14 -12.85
N THR A 106 -20.90 2.16 -13.69
CA THR A 106 -21.64 1.87 -14.90
C THR A 106 -22.93 1.24 -14.39
N PRO A 107 -24.09 1.90 -14.49
CA PRO A 107 -25.33 1.28 -14.07
C PRO A 107 -25.49 0.00 -14.90
N ILE A 108 -25.54 -1.13 -14.21
CA ILE A 108 -25.95 -2.40 -14.82
C ILE A 108 -27.38 -2.17 -15.30
N ALA A 109 -27.55 -2.02 -16.62
CA ALA A 109 -28.85 -1.91 -17.24
C ALA A 109 -29.66 -3.17 -16.88
N ALA A 110 -30.88 -2.93 -16.40
CA ALA A 110 -31.85 -3.94 -15.99
C ALA A 110 -32.29 -4.83 -17.16
#